data_AF-A0A7U2HZN4-F1
#
_entry.id   AF-A0A7U2HZN4-F1
#
_cell.length_a   1.000
_cell.length_b   1.000
_cell.length_c   1.000
_cell.angle_alpha   90.00
_cell.angle_beta   90.00
_cell.angle_gamma   90.00
#
_symmetry.space_group_name_H-M   'P 1'
#
loop_
_entity.id
_entity.type
_entity.pdbx_description
1 polymer ?
#
loop_
_entity_poly.entity_id
_entity_poly.type
_entity_poly.pdbx_seq_one_letter_code
_entity_poly.pdbx_strand_id
1 'polypeptide(L)'
;MQVIDDIFETLHQKPMEHNVTVENVTLEMMGDVVDFSGPRRLTTGVYKSLSKQLNQTIGEDDLSKLLQPKLVGDVLVMPGRSFAASSNTYTEEEKAQLPPKLVLHHYAGSWKNDKGGEDYGDLSFKMMSFQT
;
A
#
# COMPACT_ATOMS: atom_id res chain seq x y z
N MET A 1 2.54 5.13 -17.79
CA MET A 1 2.23 5.12 -16.34
C MET A 1 3.51 4.69 -15.67
N GLN A 2 4.10 5.53 -14.81
CA GLN A 2 5.50 5.35 -14.46
C GLN A 2 5.81 3.96 -13.91
N VAL A 3 4.91 3.35 -13.13
CA VAL A 3 5.03 1.99 -12.57
C VAL A 3 5.44 0.94 -13.61
N ILE A 4 4.79 0.92 -14.77
CA ILE A 4 5.03 -0.10 -15.82
C ILE A 4 6.36 0.17 -16.50
N ASP A 5 6.62 1.43 -16.87
CA ASP A 5 7.85 1.87 -17.51
C ASP A 5 9.07 1.48 -16.65
N ASP A 6 8.93 1.72 -15.35
CA ASP A 6 9.88 1.40 -14.30
C ASP A 6 10.13 -0.12 -14.14
N ILE A 7 9.11 -0.98 -14.28
CA ILE A 7 9.27 -2.44 -14.26
C ILE A 7 10.00 -2.91 -15.51
N PHE A 8 9.62 -2.42 -16.70
CA PHE A 8 10.30 -2.77 -17.95
C PHE A 8 11.76 -2.34 -17.95
N GLU A 9 12.05 -1.16 -17.41
CA GLU A 9 13.42 -0.68 -17.24
C GLU A 9 14.25 -1.66 -16.39
N THR A 10 13.70 -2.13 -15.26
CA THR A 10 14.38 -3.13 -14.42
C THR A 10 14.55 -4.47 -15.14
N LEU A 11 13.54 -4.93 -15.89
CA LEU A 11 13.62 -6.16 -16.69
C LEU A 11 14.68 -6.08 -17.80
N HIS A 12 15.00 -4.89 -18.31
CA HIS A 12 16.08 -4.72 -19.27
C HIS A 12 17.45 -4.56 -18.59
N GLN A 13 17.54 -3.84 -17.48
CA GLN A 13 18.81 -3.51 -16.82
C GLN A 13 19.40 -4.70 -16.05
N LYS A 14 18.60 -5.42 -15.26
CA LYS A 14 19.08 -6.51 -14.41
C LYS A 14 19.77 -7.66 -15.16
N PRO A 15 19.24 -8.18 -16.27
CA PRO A 15 19.95 -9.19 -17.04
C PRO A 15 21.32 -8.69 -17.52
N MET A 16 21.43 -7.43 -17.94
CA MET A 16 22.68 -6.83 -18.40
C MET A 16 23.71 -6.70 -17.27
N GLU A 17 23.28 -6.26 -16.08
CA GLU A 17 24.13 -6.19 -14.88
C GLU A 17 24.74 -7.55 -14.52
N HIS A 18 23.97 -8.62 -14.73
CA HIS A 18 24.38 -10.00 -14.43
C HIS A 18 24.97 -10.76 -15.63
N ASN A 19 25.10 -10.13 -16.80
CA ASN A 19 25.53 -10.75 -18.07
C ASN A 19 24.71 -12.00 -18.45
N VAL A 20 23.40 -11.97 -18.20
CA VAL A 20 22.46 -13.05 -18.58
C VAL A 20 21.41 -12.53 -19.55
N THR A 21 20.74 -13.45 -20.25
CA THR A 21 19.55 -13.11 -21.04
C THR A 21 18.32 -13.01 -20.13
N VAL A 22 17.26 -12.34 -20.60
CA VAL A 22 16.01 -12.18 -19.84
C VAL A 22 15.42 -13.52 -19.40
N GLU A 23 15.53 -14.57 -20.21
CA GLU A 23 15.00 -15.90 -19.88
C GLU A 23 15.74 -16.58 -18.72
N ASN A 24 16.97 -16.14 -18.43
CA ASN A 24 17.84 -16.70 -17.40
C ASN A 24 17.89 -15.86 -16.11
N VAL A 25 17.06 -14.82 -16.02
CA VAL A 25 16.91 -14.04 -14.79
C VAL A 25 16.34 -14.90 -13.67
N THR A 26 16.92 -14.77 -12.48
CA THR A 26 16.35 -15.34 -11.24
C THR A 26 15.74 -14.25 -10.36
N LEU A 27 14.90 -14.65 -9.40
CA LEU A 27 14.32 -13.75 -8.41
C LEU A 27 15.40 -13.01 -7.60
N GLU A 28 16.50 -13.70 -7.27
CA GLU A 28 17.62 -13.14 -6.51
C GLU A 28 18.31 -11.99 -7.25
N MET A 29 18.39 -12.06 -8.58
CA MET A 29 18.95 -10.98 -9.42
C MET A 29 18.05 -9.75 -9.48
N MET A 30 16.74 -9.94 -9.34
CA MET A 30 15.74 -8.86 -9.41
C MET A 30 15.59 -8.09 -8.09
N GLY A 31 16.07 -8.65 -6.98
CA GLY A 31 15.99 -8.05 -5.66
C GLY A 31 14.66 -8.32 -4.95
N ASP A 32 14.29 -7.43 -4.02
CA ASP A 32 13.05 -7.59 -3.23
C ASP A 32 11.81 -7.45 -4.14
N VAL A 33 10.96 -8.48 -4.15
CA VAL A 33 9.72 -8.51 -4.92
C VAL A 33 8.81 -7.35 -4.53
N VAL A 34 8.81 -6.92 -3.26
CA VAL A 34 8.04 -5.79 -2.75
C VAL A 34 8.42 -4.48 -3.46
N ASP A 35 9.70 -4.31 -3.75
CA ASP A 35 10.27 -3.14 -4.40
C ASP A 35 10.26 -3.25 -5.92
N PHE A 36 10.38 -4.46 -6.47
CA PHE A 36 10.38 -4.70 -7.92
C PHE A 36 8.98 -4.66 -8.53
N SER A 37 8.01 -5.36 -7.93
CA SER A 37 6.66 -5.54 -8.52
C SER A 37 5.53 -5.43 -7.50
N GLY A 38 5.87 -5.38 -6.21
CA GLY A 38 4.91 -5.38 -5.12
C GLY A 38 4.37 -3.99 -4.76
N PRO A 39 3.74 -3.88 -3.57
CA PRO A 39 3.05 -2.66 -3.17
C PRO A 39 3.93 -1.41 -3.15
N ARG A 40 5.21 -1.53 -2.76
CA ARG A 40 6.11 -0.38 -2.71
C ARG A 40 6.46 0.11 -4.11
N ARG A 41 6.55 -0.79 -5.09
CA ARG A 41 6.71 -0.40 -6.49
C ARG A 41 5.55 0.44 -7.01
N LEU A 42 4.33 0.00 -6.71
CA LEU A 42 3.13 0.73 -7.10
C LEU A 42 3.12 2.13 -6.48
N THR A 43 3.33 2.23 -5.16
CA THR A 43 3.34 3.51 -4.44
C THR A 43 4.38 4.47 -5.00
N THR A 44 5.63 4.03 -5.15
CA THR A 44 6.72 4.88 -5.67
C THR A 44 6.46 5.30 -7.13
N GLY A 45 5.91 4.41 -7.96
CA GLY A 45 5.55 4.74 -9.34
C GLY A 45 4.40 5.76 -9.43
N VAL A 46 3.40 5.68 -8.53
CA VAL A 46 2.35 6.70 -8.42
C VAL A 46 2.94 8.06 -8.05
N TYR A 47 3.83 8.12 -7.05
CA TYR A 47 4.49 9.37 -6.66
C TYR A 47 5.31 9.97 -7.81
N LYS A 48 6.09 9.16 -8.53
CA LYS A 48 6.84 9.62 -9.71
C LYS A 48 5.90 10.13 -10.82
N SER A 49 4.78 9.44 -11.06
CA SER A 49 3.80 9.87 -12.07
C SER A 49 3.19 11.23 -11.72
N LEU A 50 2.70 11.37 -10.48
CA LEU A 50 2.13 12.63 -9.99
C LEU A 50 3.17 13.76 -10.01
N SER A 51 4.42 13.46 -9.63
CA SER A 51 5.50 14.44 -9.64
C SER A 51 5.75 15.00 -11.04
N LYS A 52 5.78 14.12 -12.05
CA LYS A 52 5.93 14.52 -13.46
C LYS A 52 4.72 15.30 -13.96
N GLN A 53 3.50 14.86 -13.64
CA GLN A 53 2.26 15.51 -14.10
C GLN A 53 2.09 16.91 -13.51
N LEU A 54 2.47 17.11 -12.25
CA LEU A 54 2.28 18.37 -11.52
C LEU A 54 3.53 19.26 -11.50
N ASN A 55 4.63 18.80 -12.12
CA ASN A 55 5.93 19.46 -12.15
C ASN A 55 6.43 19.89 -10.74
N GLN A 56 6.23 19.01 -9.76
CA GLN A 56 6.62 19.21 -8.36
C GLN A 56 7.11 17.89 -7.77
N THR A 57 7.95 17.92 -6.76
CA THR A 57 8.38 16.70 -6.06
C THR A 57 7.28 16.26 -5.10
N ILE A 58 6.74 15.06 -5.31
CA ILE A 58 5.81 14.38 -4.38
C ILE A 58 6.48 13.12 -3.88
N GLY A 59 6.58 12.98 -2.57
CA GLY A 59 7.16 11.83 -1.90
C GLY A 59 6.28 11.26 -0.79
N GLU A 60 6.85 10.30 -0.06
CA GLU A 60 6.19 9.67 1.09
C GLU A 60 5.89 10.68 2.20
N ASP A 61 6.77 11.64 2.44
CA ASP A 61 6.58 12.67 3.48
C ASP A 61 5.34 13.56 3.21
N ASP A 62 4.97 13.74 1.94
CA ASP A 62 3.83 14.58 1.55
C ASP A 62 2.46 13.89 1.76
N LEU A 63 2.48 12.56 1.88
CA LEU A 63 1.29 11.69 1.81
C LEU A 63 1.25 10.63 2.92
N SER A 64 2.25 10.60 3.80
CA SER A 64 2.25 9.76 5.00
C SER A 64 1.44 10.41 6.13
N LYS A 65 0.97 9.57 7.06
CA LYS A 65 0.27 9.99 8.29
C LYS A 65 -0.93 10.94 8.07
N LEU A 66 -1.59 10.82 6.92
CA LEU A 66 -2.78 11.59 6.63
C LEU A 66 -3.89 11.29 7.65
N LEU A 67 -4.46 12.35 8.22
CA LEU A 67 -5.66 12.27 9.09
C LEU A 67 -6.96 12.49 8.31
N GLN A 68 -6.86 13.09 7.12
CA GLN A 68 -7.98 13.34 6.21
C GLN A 68 -7.62 12.89 4.79
N PRO A 69 -8.61 12.49 3.97
CA PRO A 69 -8.40 12.24 2.54
C PRO A 69 -7.78 13.44 1.84
N LYS A 70 -6.81 13.21 0.95
CA LYS A 70 -6.12 14.22 0.17
C LYS A 70 -6.14 13.85 -1.30
N LEU A 71 -6.76 14.70 -2.12
CA LEU A 71 -6.74 14.57 -3.58
C LEU A 71 -5.47 15.24 -4.12
N VAL A 72 -4.68 14.51 -4.90
CA VAL A 72 -3.47 15.02 -5.56
C VAL A 72 -3.55 14.70 -7.03
N GLY A 73 -3.71 15.73 -7.86
CA GLY A 73 -4.05 15.54 -9.27
C GLY A 73 -5.37 14.78 -9.40
N ASP A 74 -5.29 13.58 -9.96
CA ASP A 74 -6.39 12.63 -10.17
C ASP A 74 -6.40 11.45 -9.17
N VAL A 75 -5.48 11.43 -8.21
CA VAL A 75 -5.35 10.34 -7.23
C VAL A 75 -5.86 10.78 -5.85
N LEU A 76 -6.87 10.09 -5.34
CA LEU A 76 -7.35 10.27 -3.97
C LEU A 76 -6.56 9.38 -3.01
N VAL A 77 -5.78 10.01 -2.13
CA VAL A 77 -5.02 9.33 -1.08
C VAL A 77 -5.81 9.37 0.22
N MET A 78 -6.05 8.20 0.80
CA MET A 78 -6.84 8.04 2.02
C MET A 78 -5.93 7.85 3.25
N PRO A 79 -6.36 8.25 4.45
CA PRO A 79 -5.70 7.88 5.71
C PRO A 79 -5.45 6.38 5.82
N GLY A 80 -4.31 5.97 6.38
CA GLY A 80 -3.94 4.57 6.55
C GLY A 80 -5.03 3.75 7.28
N ARG A 81 -5.70 4.36 8.28
CA ARG A 81 -6.83 3.76 9.00
C ARG A 81 -7.99 3.34 8.09
N SER A 82 -8.22 4.02 6.97
CA SER A 82 -9.37 3.74 6.10
C SER A 82 -9.33 2.33 5.54
N PHE A 83 -8.14 1.83 5.21
CA PHE A 83 -7.95 0.50 4.65
C PHE A 83 -7.25 -0.45 5.61
N ALA A 84 -6.21 -0.02 6.35
CA ALA A 84 -5.40 -0.90 7.21
C ALA A 84 -5.45 -0.48 8.69
N ALA A 85 -6.66 -0.43 9.26
CA ALA A 85 -6.88 0.11 10.61
C ALA A 85 -6.09 -0.57 11.74
N SER A 86 -5.79 -1.86 11.62
CA SER A 86 -5.08 -2.65 12.62
C SER A 86 -3.57 -2.48 12.59
N SER A 87 -3.02 -2.10 11.43
CA SER A 87 -1.58 -1.96 11.20
C SER A 87 -1.10 -0.51 11.37
N ASN A 88 -2.01 0.44 11.64
CA ASN A 88 -1.69 1.84 11.84
C ASN A 88 -2.00 2.27 13.27
N THR A 89 -1.05 2.95 13.91
CA THR A 89 -1.21 3.53 15.24
C THR A 89 -1.45 5.03 15.16
N TYR A 90 -2.36 5.52 15.98
CA TYR A 90 -2.74 6.93 16.07
C TYR A 90 -2.94 7.29 17.54
N THR A 91 -2.62 8.52 17.91
CA THR A 91 -2.93 9.12 19.21
C THR A 91 -4.45 9.29 19.39
N GLU A 92 -4.92 9.49 20.62
CA GLU A 92 -6.35 9.68 20.89
C GLU A 92 -6.89 10.96 20.25
N GLU A 93 -6.06 12.01 20.20
CA GLU A 93 -6.37 13.29 19.56
C GLU A 93 -6.54 13.13 18.04
N GLU A 94 -5.69 12.32 17.41
CA GLU A 94 -5.77 12.00 15.98
C GLU A 94 -7.00 11.14 15.67
N LYS A 95 -7.33 10.18 16.54
CA LYS A 95 -8.50 9.30 16.37
C LYS A 95 -9.82 10.07 16.27
N ALA A 96 -9.92 11.21 16.95
CA ALA A 96 -11.09 12.09 16.89
C ALA A 96 -11.28 12.76 15.52
N GLN A 97 -10.21 12.90 14.75
CA GLN A 97 -10.22 13.53 13.43
C GLN A 97 -10.35 12.50 12.30
N LEU A 98 -9.94 11.26 12.54
CA LEU A 98 -9.89 10.24 11.48
C LEU A 98 -11.27 9.88 10.90
N PRO A 99 -11.36 9.64 9.58
CA PRO A 99 -12.57 9.15 8.96
C PRO A 99 -12.95 7.74 9.45
N PRO A 100 -14.20 7.29 9.19
CA PRO A 100 -14.59 5.93 9.48
C PRO A 100 -13.68 4.91 8.77
N LYS A 101 -13.55 3.74 9.38
CA LYS A 101 -12.91 2.58 8.72
C LYS A 101 -13.77 2.18 7.54
N LEU A 102 -13.17 2.05 6.35
CA LEU A 102 -13.90 1.66 5.14
C LEU A 102 -13.76 0.16 4.87
N VAL A 103 -12.63 -0.43 5.27
CA VAL A 103 -12.37 -1.86 5.13
C VAL A 103 -11.93 -2.43 6.48
N LEU A 104 -12.43 -3.64 6.75
CA LEU A 104 -11.92 -4.50 7.81
C LEU A 104 -11.12 -5.60 7.14
N HIS A 105 -9.81 -5.65 7.40
CA HIS A 105 -9.03 -6.77 6.90
C HIS A 105 -9.37 -8.02 7.73
N HIS A 106 -9.95 -9.01 7.06
CA HIS A 106 -10.07 -10.35 7.62
C HIS A 106 -8.73 -11.08 7.44
N TYR A 107 -7.72 -10.69 8.24
CA TYR A 107 -6.44 -11.40 8.31
C TYR A 107 -6.62 -12.71 9.09
N ALA A 108 -7.25 -13.71 8.47
CA ALA A 108 -7.33 -15.07 8.98
C ALA A 108 -6.14 -15.88 8.45
N GLY A 109 -5.35 -16.48 9.34
CA GLY A 109 -4.21 -17.33 8.98
C GLY A 109 -3.65 -18.06 10.19
N SER A 110 -3.62 -19.39 10.12
CA SER A 110 -3.17 -20.31 11.18
C SER A 110 -1.68 -20.20 11.56
N TRP A 111 -0.92 -19.36 10.87
CA TRP A 111 0.54 -19.26 11.03
C TRP A 111 1.00 -18.06 11.88
N LYS A 112 0.10 -17.16 12.30
CA LYS A 112 0.49 -15.92 13.01
C LYS A 112 0.26 -15.91 14.53
N ASN A 113 -0.80 -16.54 15.03
CA ASN A 113 -1.06 -16.74 16.46
C ASN A 113 -2.04 -17.91 16.68
N ASP A 114 -2.20 -18.35 17.93
CA ASP A 114 -3.10 -19.45 18.31
C ASP A 114 -4.60 -19.18 18.06
N LYS A 115 -4.94 -17.93 17.70
CA LYS A 115 -6.30 -17.47 17.36
C LYS A 115 -6.51 -17.27 15.86
N GLY A 116 -5.51 -17.58 15.05
CA GLY A 116 -5.60 -17.55 13.59
C GLY A 116 -5.80 -16.16 12.99
N GLY A 117 -5.39 -15.06 13.63
CA GLY A 117 -5.60 -13.71 13.07
C GLY A 117 -5.72 -12.58 14.09
N GLU A 118 -6.26 -11.43 13.65
CA GLU A 118 -6.50 -10.26 14.51
C GLU A 118 -7.56 -10.56 15.59
N ASP A 119 -7.19 -10.38 16.86
CA ASP A 119 -8.07 -10.58 18.03
C ASP A 119 -8.90 -9.30 18.24
N TYR A 120 -10.11 -9.30 17.71
CA TYR A 120 -11.06 -8.22 17.92
C TYR A 120 -11.63 -8.33 19.34
N GLY A 121 -10.93 -7.71 20.30
CA GLY A 121 -11.52 -7.44 21.61
C GLY A 121 -12.83 -6.68 21.45
N ASP A 122 -13.92 -7.36 21.77
CA ASP A 122 -15.30 -6.87 21.94
C ASP A 122 -15.72 -5.68 21.06
N LEU A 123 -15.91 -5.93 19.76
CA LEU A 123 -16.77 -5.11 18.92
C LEU A 123 -18.01 -5.92 18.59
N SER A 124 -18.93 -5.97 19.55
CA SER A 124 -20.32 -6.40 19.39
C SER A 124 -21.08 -5.45 18.45
N PHE A 125 -20.74 -5.46 17.16
CA PHE A 125 -21.59 -4.84 16.13
C PHE A 125 -22.74 -5.80 15.83
N LYS A 126 -23.85 -5.56 16.52
CA LYS A 126 -25.14 -6.23 16.33
C LYS A 126 -25.53 -6.09 14.85
N MET A 127 -25.57 -7.21 14.11
CA MET A 127 -26.18 -7.26 12.78
C MET A 127 -27.57 -6.63 12.85
N MET A 128 -27.77 -5.49 12.20
CA MET A 128 -29.10 -5.09 11.76
C MET A 128 -29.38 -5.89 10.49
N SER A 129 -30.24 -6.90 10.59
CA SER A 129 -30.77 -7.60 9.44
C SER A 129 -31.59 -6.60 8.61
N PHE A 130 -31.18 -6.40 7.36
CA PHE A 130 -32.10 -5.89 6.34
C PHE A 130 -33.05 -7.04 6.01
N GLN A 131 -34.29 -6.97 6.53
CA GLN A 131 -35.41 -7.65 5.91
C GLN A 131 -36.01 -6.68 4.88
N THR A 132 -36.03 -7.14 3.62
CA THR A 132 -36.82 -6.59 2.51
C THR A 132 -38.31 -6.62 2.81
#